data_AF-A0A7W0RYK3-F1
#
_entry.id   AF-A0A7W0RYK3-F1
#
_cell.length_a   1.000
_cell.length_b   1.000
_cell.length_c   1.000
_cell.angle_alpha   90.00
_cell.angle_beta   90.00
_cell.angle_gamma   90.00
#
_symmetry.space_group_name_H-M   'P 1'
#
loop_
_entity.id
_entity.type
_entity.pdbx_description
1 polymer ?
#
loop_
_entity_poly.entity_id
_entity_poly.type
_entity_poly.pdbx_seq_one_letter_code
_entity_poly.pdbx_strand_id
1 'polypeptide(L)' 'MTKTLLLVGLDPGVVDFSDPALAASNLDAAKLQAGLDAAEAELKALGYDASWVLTDRGETAEATVRA' A
#
# COMPACT_ATOMS: atom_id res chain seq x y z
N MET A 1 9.02 3.60 24.76
CA MET A 1 7.67 3.37 24.23
C MET A 1 7.79 3.43 22.72
N THR A 2 7.59 2.30 22.03
CA THR A 2 7.53 2.24 20.56
C THR A 2 6.18 2.79 20.10
N LYS A 3 6.14 3.61 19.05
CA LYS A 3 4.89 4.13 18.48
C LYS A 3 4.44 3.22 17.34
N THR A 4 3.20 2.77 17.39
CA THR A 4 2.58 1.99 16.30
C THR A 4 2.12 2.93 15.19
N LEU A 5 2.44 2.58 13.94
CA LEU A 5 2.04 3.29 12.73
C LEU A 5 1.28 2.34 11.81
N LEU A 6 0.06 2.72 11.45
CA LEU A 6 -0.72 2.04 10.43
C LEU A 6 -0.70 2.88 9.16
N LEU A 7 -0.11 2.35 8.11
CA LEU A 7 -0.08 2.98 6.79
C LEU A 7 -1.25 2.41 5.98
N VAL A 8 -2.14 3.26 5.50
CA VAL A 8 -3.32 2.85 4.73
C VAL A 8 -3.12 3.29 3.28
N GLY A 9 -3.26 2.36 2.34
CA GLY A 9 -3.05 2.60 0.92
C GLY A 9 -3.86 1.64 0.06
N LEU A 10 -3.73 1.80 -1.27
CA LEU A 10 -4.28 0.86 -2.24
C LEU A 10 -3.32 -0.30 -2.47
N ASP A 11 -3.87 -1.48 -2.66
CA ASP A 11 -3.13 -2.65 -3.14
C ASP A 11 -2.52 -2.34 -4.53
N PRO A 12 -1.20 -2.56 -4.73
CA PRO A 12 -0.56 -2.36 -6.03
C PRO A 12 -1.23 -3.10 -7.19
N GLY A 13 -1.90 -4.22 -6.93
CA GLY A 13 -2.63 -5.01 -7.91
C GLY A 13 -3.89 -4.32 -8.47
N VAL A 14 -4.43 -3.30 -7.79
CA VAL A 14 -5.62 -2.54 -8.26
C VAL A 14 -5.29 -1.18 -8.88
N VAL A 15 -3.99 -0.85 -8.94
CA VAL A 15 -3.48 0.39 -9.55
C VAL A 15 -3.47 0.25 -11.08
N ASP A 16 -3.96 1.28 -11.76
CA ASP A 16 -3.91 1.35 -13.22
C ASP A 16 -2.59 2.00 -13.68
N PHE A 17 -1.58 1.18 -13.95
CA PHE A 17 -0.28 1.65 -14.46
C PHE A 17 -0.32 2.12 -15.92
N SER A 18 -1.44 1.94 -16.62
CA SER A 18 -1.62 2.50 -17.96
C SER A 18 -2.07 3.97 -17.95
N ASP A 19 -2.47 4.49 -16.77
CA ASP A 19 -2.82 5.89 -16.60
C ASP A 19 -1.64 6.79 -17.07
N PRO A 20 -1.88 7.80 -17.93
CA PRO A 20 -0.83 8.69 -18.42
C PRO A 20 0.02 9.34 -17.33
N ALA A 21 -0.51 9.55 -16.13
CA ALA A 21 0.22 10.08 -14.99
C ALA A 21 1.28 9.11 -14.44
N LEU A 22 1.10 7.80 -14.63
CA LEU A 22 1.99 6.73 -14.16
C LEU A 22 2.78 6.06 -15.29
N ALA A 23 2.30 6.15 -16.53
CA ALA A 23 2.90 5.49 -17.68
C ALA A 23 4.35 5.94 -17.94
N ALA A 24 4.70 7.19 -17.60
CA ALA A 24 6.06 7.71 -17.72
C ALA A 24 7.02 7.18 -16.63
N SER A 25 6.51 6.56 -15.57
CA SER A 25 7.27 6.19 -14.38
C SER A 25 7.98 4.83 -14.47
N ASN A 26 7.77 4.05 -15.53
CA ASN A 26 8.19 2.64 -15.64
C ASN A 26 7.86 1.82 -14.37
N LEU A 27 6.75 2.18 -13.71
CA LEU A 27 6.24 1.49 -12.53
C LEU A 27 5.42 0.28 -12.96
N ASP A 28 5.45 -0.74 -12.13
CA ASP A 28 4.55 -1.87 -12.18
C ASP A 28 4.20 -2.26 -10.73
N ALA A 29 3.24 -3.18 -10.56
CA ALA A 29 2.79 -3.60 -9.24
C ALA A 29 3.93 -4.13 -8.36
N ALA A 30 4.90 -4.85 -8.94
CA ALA A 30 6.02 -5.43 -8.19
C ALA A 30 7.00 -4.35 -7.71
N LYS A 31 7.33 -3.37 -8.55
CA LYS A 31 8.16 -2.22 -8.17
C LYS A 31 7.48 -1.35 -7.14
N LEU A 32 6.16 -1.15 -7.26
CA LEU A 32 5.40 -0.41 -6.26
C LEU A 32 5.43 -1.14 -4.92
N GLN A 33 5.14 -2.44 -4.89
CA GLN A 33 5.20 -3.24 -3.67
C GLN A 33 6.59 -3.20 -3.03
N ALA A 34 7.66 -3.35 -3.81
CA ALA A 34 9.02 -3.26 -3.30
C ALA A 34 9.33 -1.89 -2.65
N GLY A 35 8.77 -0.80 -3.19
CA GLY A 35 8.87 0.53 -2.59
C GLY A 35 8.11 0.66 -1.27
N LEU A 36 6.91 0.07 -1.18
CA LEU A 36 6.12 0.04 0.06
C LEU A 36 6.83 -0.75 1.16
N ASP A 37 7.40 -1.90 0.81
CA ASP A 37 8.18 -2.75 1.72
C ASP A 37 9.43 -2.03 2.23
N ALA A 38 10.14 -1.33 1.35
CA ALA A 38 11.31 -0.54 1.71
C ALA A 38 10.94 0.59 2.68
N ALA A 39 9.86 1.33 2.41
CA ALA A 39 9.38 2.39 3.30
C ALA A 39 8.95 1.86 4.69
N GLU A 40 8.29 0.69 4.74
CA GLU A 40 7.95 0.03 6.00
C GLU A 40 9.20 -0.36 6.78
N ALA A 41 10.21 -0.93 6.11
CA ALA A 41 11.48 -1.31 6.71
C ALA A 41 12.24 -0.08 7.25
N GLU A 42 12.24 1.04 6.54
CA GLU A 42 12.84 2.30 7.00
C GLU A 42 12.16 2.80 8.28
N LEU A 43 10.82 2.78 8.34
CA LEU A 43 10.09 3.16 9.56
C LEU A 43 10.40 2.23 10.74
N LYS A 44 10.49 0.92 10.48
CA LYS A 44 10.91 -0.05 11.50
C LYS A 44 12.33 0.21 12.00
N ALA A 45 13.26 0.55 11.10
CA ALA A 45 14.63 0.91 11.46
C ALA A 45 14.71 2.19 12.32
N LEU A 46 13.76 3.12 12.15
CA LEU A 46 13.61 4.32 12.99
C LEU A 46 12.97 4.04 14.36
N GLY A 47 12.60 2.80 14.65
CA GLY A 47 12.03 2.38 15.93
C GLY A 47 10.51 2.51 16.01
N TYR A 48 9.80 2.57 14.88
CA TYR A 48 8.35 2.46 14.82
C TYR A 48 7.91 1.00 14.67
N ASP A 49 6.72 0.69 15.17
CA ASP A 49 6.02 -0.55 14.83
C ASP A 49 5.08 -0.25 13.65
N ALA A 50 5.63 -0.27 12.44
CA ALA A 50 4.94 0.12 11.22
C ALA A 50 4.37 -1.09 10.46
N SER A 51 3.18 -0.93 9.88
CA SER A 51 2.58 -1.95 9.01
C SER A 51 1.68 -1.30 7.96
N TRP A 52 1.67 -1.89 6.76
CA TRP A 52 0.70 -1.54 5.72
C TRP A 52 -0.63 -2.29 5.90
N VAL A 53 -1.71 -1.57 5.67
CA VAL A 53 -3.04 -2.10 5.34
C VAL A 53 -3.36 -1.64 3.93
N LEU A 54 -3.26 -2.58 3.00
CA LEU A 54 -3.57 -2.36 1.60
C LEU A 54 -5.04 -2.71 1.36
N THR A 55 -5.71 -1.82 0.64
CA THR A 55 -7.14 -1.90 0.33
C THR A 55 -7.36 -2.09 -1.16
N ASP A 56 -8.41 -2.80 -1.53
CA ASP A 56 -8.90 -2.84 -2.91
C ASP A 56 -9.68 -1.54 -3.22
N ARG A 57 -10.50 -1.55 -4.28
CA ARG A 57 -11.40 -0.42 -4.61
C ARG A 57 -12.71 -0.42 -3.82
N GLY A 58 -12.81 -1.23 -2.77
CA GLY A 58 -14.00 -1.35 -1.92
C GLY A 58 -15.15 -2.15 -2.56
N GLU A 59 -14.90 -2.86 -3.67
CA GLU A 59 -15.91 -3.62 -4.41
C GLU A 59 -16.56 -4.72 -3.54
N THR A 60 -15.81 -5.22 -2.55
CA THR A 60 -16.28 -6.24 -1.59
C THR A 60 -16.68 -5.67 -0.22
N ALA A 61 -16.47 -4.37 0.01
CA ALA A 61 -16.60 -3.76 1.32
C ALA A 61 -18.05 -3.79 1.83
N GLU A 62 -19.02 -3.48 0.98
CA GLU A 62 -20.44 -3.49 1.37
C GLU A 62 -20.91 -4.88 1.80
N ALA A 63 -20.55 -5.92 1.03
CA ALA A 63 -20.91 -7.30 1.36
C ALA A 63 -20.29 -7.75 2.69
N THR A 64 -19.05 -7.34 2.95
CA THR A 64 -18.31 -7.69 4.17
C THR A 64 -18.91 -7.03 5.42
N VAL A 65 -19.35 -5.76 5.33
CA VAL A 65 -19.91 -5.02 6.47
C VAL A 65 -21.33 -5.48 6.83
N ARG A 66 -22.09 -5.98 5.85
CA ARG A 66 -23.48 -6.43 6.06
C ARG A 66 -23.61 -7.84 6.66
N ALA A 67 -22.53 -8.62 6.66
CA ALA A 67 -22.48 -9.99 7.19
C ALA A 67 -22.37 -10.02 8.72
#